data_AF-A0A418AF68-F1
#
_entry.id   AF-A0A418AF68-F1
#
_cell.length_a   1.000
_cell.length_b   1.000
_cell.length_c   1.000
_cell.angle_alpha   90.00
_cell.angle_beta   90.00
_cell.angle_gamma   90.00
#
_symmetry.space_group_name_H-M   'P 1'
#
loop_
_entity.id
_entity.type
_entity.pdbx_description
1 polymer ?
#
loop_
_entity_poly.entity_id
_entity_poly.type
_entity_poly.pdbx_seq_one_letter_code
_entity_poly.pdbx_strand_id
1 'polypeptide(L)'
;YDAPPTIFVQQDNAKSHVAPDDVSVVSACMSGGWDIMVLNQPAQSPDMNVLDLGLFNSIQALQQRMECSSIEDLVCAVEQSFEDLAPSTLDKTFEILLRVFQACLDVEGNNTYDMPRSKRQKQAECDDSIVLDMLKLRLEEEDRLDELCDLVNGLSAL
;
A
#
# COMPACT_ATOMS: atom_id res chain seq x y z
N TYR A 1 -30.40 18.54 8.69
CA TYR A 1 -29.48 17.40 8.81
C TYR A 1 -28.29 17.74 7.97
N ASP A 2 -27.10 17.77 8.57
CA ASP A 2 -25.86 17.96 7.81
C ASP A 2 -25.67 16.77 6.87
N ALA A 3 -25.12 17.03 5.69
CA ALA A 3 -24.79 15.95 4.75
C ALA A 3 -23.78 14.98 5.40
N PRO A 4 -23.86 13.67 5.09
CA PRO A 4 -22.86 12.72 5.56
C PRO A 4 -21.46 13.15 5.09
N PRO A 5 -20.41 12.90 5.87
CA PRO A 5 -19.04 13.19 5.45
C PRO A 5 -18.67 12.29 4.26
N THR A 6 -17.98 12.87 3.28
CA THR A 6 -17.44 12.12 2.15
C THR A 6 -16.29 11.23 2.61
N ILE A 7 -16.34 9.96 2.22
CA ILE A 7 -15.30 8.95 2.48
C ILE A 7 -14.53 8.72 1.18
N PHE A 8 -13.21 8.86 1.24
CA PHE A 8 -12.35 8.57 0.10
C PHE A 8 -11.73 7.19 0.24
N VAL A 9 -11.90 6.35 -0.78
CA VAL A 9 -11.25 5.04 -0.89
C VAL A 9 -10.21 5.14 -1.98
N GLN A 10 -8.93 5.04 -1.60
CA GLN A 10 -7.84 4.98 -2.55
C GLN A 10 -7.56 3.51 -2.92
N GLN A 11 -7.34 3.23 -4.20
CA GLN A 11 -6.89 1.93 -4.71
C GLN A 11 -5.70 2.09 -5.67
N ASP A 12 -5.01 0.99 -5.94
CA ASP A 12 -3.98 0.94 -6.96
C ASP A 12 -4.58 0.93 -8.39
N ASN A 13 -3.71 0.84 -9.41
CA ASN A 13 -4.13 0.81 -10.82
C ASN A 13 -4.05 -0.60 -11.43
N ALA A 14 -4.09 -1.69 -10.64
CA ALA A 14 -4.00 -3.02 -11.20
C ALA A 14 -5.23 -3.31 -12.09
N LYS A 15 -5.02 -4.06 -13.18
CA LYS A 15 -6.03 -4.21 -14.27
C LYS A 15 -7.37 -4.81 -13.81
N SER A 16 -7.38 -5.54 -12.70
CA SER A 16 -8.59 -6.11 -12.08
C SER A 16 -9.41 -5.08 -11.31
N HIS A 17 -8.86 -3.91 -10.98
CA HIS A 17 -9.58 -2.87 -10.26
C HIS A 17 -10.62 -2.19 -11.14
N VAL A 18 -11.70 -1.79 -10.49
CA VAL A 18 -12.83 -1.15 -11.16
C VAL A 18 -12.51 0.32 -11.41
N ALA A 19 -12.93 0.84 -12.57
CA ALA A 19 -12.79 2.25 -12.87
C ALA A 19 -13.55 3.10 -11.82
N PRO A 20 -12.97 4.21 -11.31
CA PRO A 20 -13.62 5.08 -10.32
C PRO A 20 -15.01 5.60 -10.73
N ASP A 21 -15.27 5.70 -12.03
CA ASP A 21 -16.51 6.16 -12.63
C ASP A 21 -17.45 5.02 -13.07
N ASP A 22 -17.13 3.77 -12.72
CA ASP A 22 -18.01 2.63 -13.00
C ASP A 22 -19.37 2.82 -12.31
N VAL A 23 -20.42 2.75 -13.12
CA VAL A 23 -21.79 3.05 -12.69
C VAL A 23 -22.26 2.14 -11.55
N SER A 24 -21.85 0.86 -11.57
CA SER A 24 -22.25 -0.10 -10.53
C SER A 24 -21.56 0.18 -9.20
N VAL A 25 -20.27 0.54 -9.25
CA VAL A 25 -19.49 0.91 -8.06
C VAL A 25 -19.99 2.24 -7.48
N VAL A 26 -20.16 3.28 -8.31
CA VAL A 26 -20.69 4.57 -7.87
C VAL A 26 -22.07 4.40 -7.22
N SER A 27 -22.95 3.59 -7.82
CA SER A 27 -24.27 3.30 -7.23
C SER A 27 -24.17 2.56 -5.89
N ALA A 28 -23.20 1.65 -5.73
CA ALA A 28 -22.98 0.96 -4.47
C ALA A 28 -22.42 1.90 -3.40
N CYS A 29 -21.48 2.76 -3.77
CA CYS A 29 -20.87 3.79 -2.92
C CYS A 29 -21.88 4.82 -2.37
N MET A 30 -22.96 5.07 -3.11
CA MET A 30 -24.06 5.97 -2.69
C MET A 30 -25.22 5.25 -1.99
N SER A 31 -25.20 3.91 -1.96
CA SER A 31 -26.28 3.13 -1.36
C SER A 31 -26.36 3.36 0.15
N GLY A 32 -27.55 3.26 0.74
CA GLY A 32 -27.70 3.39 2.21
C GLY A 32 -27.41 4.77 2.80
N GLY A 33 -27.26 5.81 1.95
CA GLY A 33 -26.96 7.18 2.39
C GLY A 33 -25.47 7.45 2.64
N TRP A 34 -24.59 6.56 2.18
CA TRP A 34 -23.16 6.80 2.17
C TRP A 34 -22.77 7.79 1.06
N ASP A 35 -21.69 8.53 1.28
CA ASP A 35 -21.04 9.37 0.27
C ASP A 35 -19.59 8.89 0.12
N ILE A 36 -19.38 7.82 -0.65
CA ILE A 36 -18.06 7.22 -0.87
C ILE A 36 -17.57 7.58 -2.27
N MET A 37 -16.31 8.01 -2.37
CA MET A 37 -15.62 8.29 -3.62
C MET A 37 -14.39 7.41 -3.75
N VAL A 38 -14.30 6.66 -4.84
CA VAL A 38 -13.11 5.87 -5.17
C VAL A 38 -12.12 6.73 -5.93
N LEU A 39 -10.84 6.65 -5.58
CA LEU A 39 -9.73 7.35 -6.22
C LEU A 39 -8.64 6.35 -6.56
N ASN A 40 -7.98 6.55 -7.69
CA ASN A 40 -6.78 5.79 -8.02
C ASN A 40 -5.54 6.54 -7.53
N GLN A 41 -4.53 5.80 -7.07
CA GLN A 41 -3.20 6.37 -6.85
C GLN A 41 -2.57 6.82 -8.19
N PRO A 42 -1.57 7.71 -8.17
CA PRO A 42 -0.78 8.02 -9.36
C PRO A 42 -0.09 6.78 -9.94
N ALA A 43 0.05 6.73 -11.26
CA ALA A 43 0.64 5.59 -11.95
C ALA A 43 2.11 5.38 -11.51
N GLN A 44 2.50 4.12 -11.27
CA GLN A 44 3.85 3.74 -10.83
C GLN A 44 4.31 4.43 -9.52
N SER A 45 3.35 4.73 -8.63
CA SER A 45 3.64 5.36 -7.33
C SER A 45 3.11 4.51 -6.16
N PRO A 46 3.68 3.32 -5.93
CA PRO A 46 3.31 2.46 -4.80
C PRO A 46 3.55 3.12 -3.44
N ASP A 47 4.48 4.06 -3.37
CA ASP A 47 4.75 4.88 -2.20
C ASP A 47 3.65 5.93 -1.89
N MET A 48 2.72 6.14 -2.82
CA MET A 48 1.55 7.02 -2.65
C MET A 48 0.28 6.30 -2.22
N ASN A 49 0.39 5.03 -1.85
CA ASN A 49 -0.70 4.24 -1.28
C ASN A 49 -0.29 3.79 0.12
N VAL A 50 -1.07 4.14 1.12
CA VAL A 50 -0.75 3.85 2.54
C VAL A 50 -0.60 2.35 2.81
N LEU A 51 -1.34 1.51 2.07
CA LEU A 51 -1.32 0.06 2.24
C LEU A 51 0.03 -0.50 1.80
N ASP A 52 0.46 -0.12 0.59
CA ASP A 52 1.76 -0.49 0.02
C ASP A 52 2.90 0.20 0.76
N LEU A 53 2.77 1.48 1.08
CA LEU A 53 3.84 2.27 1.69
C LEU A 53 4.34 1.66 3.00
N GLY A 54 3.45 1.11 3.83
CA GLY A 54 3.89 0.57 5.11
C GLY A 54 2.98 -0.41 5.82
N LEU A 55 1.67 -0.43 5.57
CA LEU A 55 0.78 -1.32 6.31
C LEU A 55 1.05 -2.79 5.99
N PHE A 56 1.05 -3.16 4.70
CA PHE A 56 1.30 -4.55 4.28
C PHE A 56 2.71 -5.02 4.66
N ASN A 57 3.72 -4.16 4.51
CA ASN A 57 5.08 -4.47 4.97
C ASN A 57 5.14 -4.79 6.46
N SER A 58 4.42 -4.00 7.27
CA SER A 58 4.44 -4.18 8.72
C SER A 58 3.76 -5.49 9.13
N ILE A 59 2.66 -5.85 8.47
CA ILE A 59 1.98 -7.14 8.67
C ILE A 59 2.90 -8.29 8.22
N GLN A 60 3.50 -8.18 7.04
CA GLN A 60 4.40 -9.20 6.51
C GLN A 60 5.62 -9.41 7.41
N ALA A 61 6.18 -8.34 7.98
CA ALA A 61 7.32 -8.42 8.91
C ALA A 61 7.00 -9.16 10.23
N LEU A 62 5.73 -9.15 10.66
CA LEU A 62 5.25 -9.96 11.78
C LEU A 62 5.00 -11.39 11.34
N GLN A 63 4.31 -11.57 10.21
CA GLN A 63 3.96 -12.87 9.65
C GLN A 63 5.20 -13.72 9.36
N GLN A 64 6.28 -13.14 8.82
CA GLN A 64 7.54 -13.84 8.52
C GLN A 64 8.26 -14.41 9.74
N ARG A 65 7.86 -14.03 10.97
CA ARG A 65 8.37 -14.61 12.21
C ARG A 65 7.66 -15.89 12.61
N MET A 66 6.57 -16.23 11.91
CA MET A 66 5.76 -17.41 12.15
C MET A 66 6.10 -18.50 11.13
N GLU A 67 6.14 -19.75 11.58
CA GLU A 67 6.32 -20.89 10.69
C GLU A 67 4.95 -21.29 10.09
N CYS A 68 4.82 -21.17 8.78
CA CYS A 68 3.60 -21.54 8.05
C CYS A 68 3.91 -22.73 7.14
N SER A 69 3.16 -23.83 7.27
CA SER A 69 3.38 -25.06 6.48
C SER A 69 2.25 -25.35 5.48
N SER A 70 1.19 -24.55 5.53
CA SER A 70 0.01 -24.63 4.68
C SER A 70 -0.54 -23.23 4.36
N ILE A 71 -1.48 -23.15 3.42
CA ILE A 71 -2.17 -21.90 3.09
C ILE A 71 -3.02 -21.46 4.29
N GLU A 72 -3.63 -22.41 4.99
CA GLU A 72 -4.44 -22.17 6.17
C GLU A 72 -3.59 -21.57 7.30
N ASP A 73 -2.38 -22.09 7.52
CA ASP A 73 -1.43 -21.52 8.49
C ASP A 73 -1.05 -20.09 8.11
N LEU A 74 -0.81 -19.83 6.82
CA LEU A 74 -0.46 -18.51 6.32
C LEU A 74 -1.59 -17.51 6.54
N VAL A 75 -2.84 -17.88 6.24
CA VAL A 75 -4.02 -17.03 6.48
C VAL A 75 -4.13 -16.70 7.97
N CYS A 76 -4.03 -17.71 8.85
CA CYS A 76 -4.08 -17.50 10.30
C CYS A 76 -2.94 -16.59 10.77
N ALA A 77 -1.74 -16.75 10.22
CA ALA A 77 -0.57 -15.93 10.56
C ALA A 77 -0.75 -14.46 10.14
N VAL A 78 -1.34 -14.20 8.97
CA VAL A 78 -1.65 -12.84 8.51
C VAL A 78 -2.73 -12.21 9.37
N GLU A 79 -3.81 -12.92 9.68
CA GLU A 79 -4.88 -12.44 10.57
C GLU A 79 -4.33 -12.09 11.96
N GLN A 80 -3.53 -12.99 12.55
CA GLN A 80 -2.89 -12.74 13.84
C GLN A 80 -1.92 -11.55 13.76
N SER A 81 -1.15 -11.43 12.69
CA SER A 81 -0.22 -10.30 12.49
C SER A 81 -0.94 -8.97 12.35
N PHE A 82 -2.14 -8.96 11.74
CA PHE A 82 -2.99 -7.77 11.66
C PHE A 82 -3.50 -7.37 13.05
N GLU A 83 -4.00 -8.32 13.84
CA GLU A 83 -4.48 -8.07 15.21
C GLU A 83 -3.35 -7.64 16.17
N ASP A 84 -2.15 -8.19 16.00
CA ASP A 84 -0.97 -7.85 16.81
C ASP A 84 -0.36 -6.49 16.40
N LEU A 85 -0.73 -5.96 15.23
CA LEU A 85 -0.15 -4.73 14.73
C LEU A 85 -0.64 -3.54 15.57
N ALA A 86 0.30 -2.80 16.15
CA ALA A 86 -0.03 -1.60 16.91
C ALA A 86 -0.76 -0.58 16.00
N PRO A 87 -1.92 -0.03 16.42
CA PRO A 87 -2.66 0.97 15.63
C PRO A 87 -1.81 2.19 15.25
N SER A 88 -0.86 2.56 16.11
CA SER A 88 0.10 3.63 15.85
C SER A 88 0.98 3.43 14.60
N THR A 89 1.09 2.20 14.10
CA THR A 89 1.81 1.89 12.85
C THR A 89 1.10 2.55 11.66
N LEU A 90 -0.23 2.51 11.63
CA LEU A 90 -1.00 3.14 10.58
C LEU A 90 -0.86 4.68 10.64
N ASP A 91 -0.93 5.26 11.84
CA ASP A 91 -0.71 6.69 12.05
C ASP A 91 0.66 7.14 11.51
N LYS A 92 1.73 6.41 11.87
CA LYS A 92 3.08 6.68 11.36
C LYS A 92 3.16 6.54 9.83
N THR A 93 2.48 5.55 9.26
CA THR A 93 2.49 5.35 7.81
C THR A 93 1.80 6.50 7.08
N PHE A 94 0.71 7.05 7.64
CA PHE A 94 0.12 8.30 7.14
C PHE A 94 1.06 9.50 7.28
N GLU A 95 1.80 9.62 8.38
CA GLU A 95 2.82 10.68 8.51
C GLU A 95 3.95 10.54 7.48
N ILE A 96 4.33 9.32 7.11
CA ILE A 96 5.28 9.06 6.01
C ILE A 96 4.64 9.45 4.67
N LEU A 97 3.39 9.06 4.42
CA LEU A 97 2.67 9.38 3.18
C LEU A 97 2.59 10.89 2.92
N LEU A 98 2.30 11.68 3.95
CA LEU A 98 2.28 13.15 3.84
C LEU A 98 3.65 13.71 3.44
N ARG A 99 4.74 13.11 3.94
CA ARG A 99 6.10 13.50 3.53
C ARG A 99 6.42 13.08 2.11
N VAL A 100 5.95 11.90 1.67
CA VAL A 100 6.07 11.44 0.28
C VAL A 100 5.37 12.43 -0.65
N PHE A 101 4.14 12.85 -0.34
CA PHE A 101 3.45 13.88 -1.12
C PHE A 101 4.23 15.19 -1.18
N GLN A 102 4.80 15.64 -0.06
CA GLN A 102 5.63 16.85 -0.06
C GLN A 102 6.87 16.69 -0.95
N ALA A 103 7.58 15.57 -0.85
CA ALA A 103 8.77 15.28 -1.65
C ALA A 103 8.45 15.23 -3.15
N CYS A 104 7.30 14.64 -3.52
CA CYS A 104 6.83 14.62 -4.89
C CYS A 104 6.49 16.02 -5.42
N LEU A 105 5.81 16.84 -4.62
CA LEU A 105 5.51 18.22 -4.99
C LEU A 105 6.77 19.07 -5.17
N ASP A 106 7.81 18.83 -4.34
CA ASP A 106 9.10 19.52 -4.45
C ASP A 106 9.84 19.22 -5.76
N VAL A 107 9.54 18.08 -6.41
CA VAL A 107 10.06 17.71 -7.75
C VAL A 107 8.99 17.79 -8.85
N GLU A 108 7.98 18.64 -8.65
CA GLU A 108 6.93 18.95 -9.64
C GLU A 108 6.12 17.73 -10.11
N GLY A 109 5.86 16.77 -9.22
CA GLY A 109 5.03 15.60 -9.53
C GLY A 109 5.81 14.41 -10.13
N ASN A 110 7.14 14.51 -10.22
CA ASN A 110 8.00 13.42 -10.67
C ASN A 110 8.20 12.37 -9.55
N ASN A 111 8.62 11.16 -9.91
CA ASN A 111 8.94 10.06 -8.99
C ASN A 111 10.45 9.96 -8.67
N THR A 112 11.24 10.96 -9.08
CA THR A 112 12.70 10.98 -8.92
C THR A 112 13.17 11.55 -7.58
N TYR A 113 12.31 11.59 -6.56
CA TYR A 113 12.66 12.07 -5.23
C TYR A 113 13.28 10.97 -4.38
N ASP A 114 14.15 11.37 -3.45
CA ASP A 114 14.61 10.47 -2.41
C ASP A 114 13.48 10.24 -1.39
N MET A 115 13.34 9.00 -0.94
CA MET A 115 12.32 8.67 0.06
C MET A 115 12.53 9.50 1.35
N PRO A 116 11.51 10.24 1.80
CA PRO A 116 11.68 11.24 2.85
C PRO A 116 11.73 10.60 4.24
N ARG A 117 12.93 10.61 4.85
CA ARG A 117 13.18 10.13 6.21
C ARG A 117 12.91 11.20 7.26
N SER A 118 12.46 10.81 8.46
CA SER A 118 12.37 11.73 9.60
C SER A 118 13.75 12.30 9.94
N LYS A 119 13.80 13.53 10.45
CA LYS A 119 15.01 14.18 11.01
C LYS A 119 14.94 14.37 12.53
N ARG A 120 13.97 13.72 13.20
CA ARG A 120 13.72 13.86 14.64
C ARG A 120 13.75 12.51 15.34
N GLN A 121 14.53 12.45 16.43
CA GLN A 121 14.75 11.33 17.35
C GLN A 121 15.11 10.00 16.66
N LYS A 122 16.27 9.44 17.03
CA LYS A 122 16.83 8.18 16.51
C LYS A 122 15.82 7.02 16.36
N GLN A 123 14.78 6.97 17.19
CA GLN A 123 13.76 5.91 17.14
C GLN A 123 12.76 6.09 15.99
N ALA A 124 12.21 7.30 15.78
CA ALA A 124 11.29 7.55 14.67
C ALA A 124 12.02 7.49 13.32
N GLU A 125 13.28 7.93 13.28
CA GLU A 125 14.19 7.72 12.15
C GLU A 125 14.39 6.23 11.80
N CYS A 126 14.53 5.37 12.82
CA CYS A 126 14.69 3.93 12.64
C CYS A 126 13.42 3.27 12.10
N ASP A 127 12.26 3.59 12.69
CA ASP A 127 10.97 3.02 12.32
C ASP A 127 10.61 3.39 10.86
N ASP A 128 10.78 4.66 10.49
CA ASP A 128 10.55 5.12 9.12
C ASP A 128 11.49 4.44 8.13
N SER A 129 12.80 4.36 8.44
CA SER A 129 13.76 3.73 7.53
C SER A 129 13.40 2.26 7.29
N ILE A 130 12.96 1.53 8.31
CA ILE A 130 12.57 0.13 8.18
C ILE A 130 11.38 -0.01 7.24
N VAL A 131 10.32 0.79 7.43
CA VAL A 131 9.13 0.75 6.57
C VAL A 131 9.49 1.03 5.11
N LEU A 132 10.32 2.03 4.89
CA LEU A 132 10.75 2.45 3.56
C LEU A 132 11.70 1.45 2.89
N ASP A 133 12.61 0.85 3.65
CA ASP A 133 13.53 -0.17 3.14
C ASP A 133 12.78 -1.48 2.84
N MET A 134 11.75 -1.84 3.64
CA MET A 134 10.85 -2.95 3.35
C MET A 134 10.04 -2.72 2.07
N LEU A 135 9.55 -1.50 1.84
CA LEU A 135 8.86 -1.15 0.58
C LEU A 135 9.79 -1.36 -0.61
N LYS A 136 11.03 -0.87 -0.55
CA LYS A 136 12.00 -1.05 -1.63
C LYS A 136 12.28 -2.51 -1.93
N LEU A 137 12.51 -3.32 -0.87
CA LEU A 137 12.74 -4.75 -1.03
C LEU A 137 11.56 -5.46 -1.70
N ARG A 138 10.33 -5.08 -1.36
CA ARG A 138 9.14 -5.67 -1.99
C ARG A 138 9.05 -5.30 -3.47
N LEU A 139 9.29 -4.03 -3.82
CA LEU A 139 9.28 -3.58 -5.21
C LEU A 139 10.34 -4.33 -6.04
N GLU A 140 11.54 -4.53 -5.50
CA GLU A 140 12.58 -5.34 -6.14
C GLU A 140 12.17 -6.82 -6.28
N GLU A 141 11.42 -7.37 -5.33
CA GLU A 141 10.89 -8.74 -5.41
C GLU A 141 9.78 -8.87 -6.47
N GLU A 142 8.86 -7.90 -6.53
CA GLU A 142 7.80 -7.82 -7.54
C GLU A 142 8.39 -7.72 -8.95
N ASP A 143 9.35 -6.83 -9.19
CA ASP A 143 10.03 -6.69 -10.48
C ASP A 143 10.68 -8.02 -10.92
N ARG A 144 11.32 -8.73 -9.98
CA ARG A 144 11.93 -10.04 -10.27
C ARG A 144 10.91 -11.13 -10.57
N LEU A 145 9.75 -11.10 -9.91
CA LEU A 145 8.66 -12.05 -10.16
C LEU A 145 8.01 -11.80 -11.52
N ASP A 146 7.84 -10.54 -11.91
CA ASP A 146 7.35 -10.16 -13.23
C ASP A 146 8.29 -10.64 -14.34
N GLU A 147 9.61 -10.44 -14.19
CA GLU A 147 10.62 -10.98 -15.12
C GLU A 147 10.55 -12.52 -15.24
N LEU A 148 10.37 -13.22 -14.12
CA LEU A 148 10.20 -14.68 -14.10
C LEU A 148 8.89 -15.11 -14.76
N CYS A 149 7.80 -14.40 -14.51
CA CYS A 149 6.50 -14.67 -15.11
C CYS A 149 6.57 -14.55 -16.64
N ASP A 150 7.19 -13.48 -17.14
CA ASP A 150 7.40 -13.27 -18.57
C ASP A 150 8.26 -14.37 -19.20
N LEU A 151 9.32 -14.83 -18.51
CA LEU A 151 10.15 -15.94 -18.96
C LEU A 151 9.34 -17.25 -19.06
N VAL A 152 8.55 -17.58 -18.04
CA VAL A 152 7.72 -18.80 -18.00
C VAL A 152 6.63 -18.74 -19.08
N ASN A 153 5.97 -17.59 -19.25
CA ASN A 153 4.95 -17.39 -20.28
C ASN A 153 5.55 -17.48 -21.70
N GLY A 154 6.75 -16.94 -21.89
CA GLY A 154 7.49 -17.07 -23.15
C GLY A 154 7.89 -18.50 -23.48
N LEU A 155 8.25 -19.30 -22.46
CA LEU A 155 8.54 -20.73 -22.62
C LEU A 155 7.27 -21.55 -22.89
N SER A 156 6.13 -21.14 -22.34
CA SER A 156 4.84 -21.81 -22.55
C SER A 156 4.19 -21.50 -23.90
N ALA A 157 4.74 -20.55 -24.67
CA ALA A 157 4.30 -20.17 -26.02
C ALA A 157 5.13 -20.82 -27.15
N LEU A 158 6.10 -21.69 -26.81
CA LEU A 158 6.90 -22.53 -27.72
C LEU A 158 6.39 -23.98 -27.73
#